data_AF-A0A0S7WJV5-F1
#
_entry.id   AF-A0A0S7WJV5-F1
#
_cell.length_a   1.000
_cell.length_b   1.000
_cell.length_c   1.000
_cell.angle_alpha   90.00
_cell.angle_beta   90.00
_cell.angle_gamma   90.00
#
_symmetry.space_group_name_H-M   'P 1'
#
loop_
_entity.id
_entity.type
_entity.pdbx_description
1 polymer ?
#
loop_
_entity_poly.entity_id
_entity_poly.type
_entity_poly.pdbx_seq_one_letter_code
_entity_poly.pdbx_strand_id
1 'polypeptide(L)'
;MKFLWILLICAVALCLSPLPARAQEDLTEEEARALIEEYNEREAEANSRIEELRPEVEACMAEARELDAQIRRLEAEIADLKAKQPKMYVVKPGDTLAKIAREFYGDSGKWMAIYQANKAVIKDPNVLWPGMELKIPMME
;
A
#
# COMPACT_ATOMS: atom_id res chain seq x y z
N MET A 1 22.56 -48.74 48.91
CA MET A 1 23.21 -49.17 47.66
C MET A 1 22.53 -50.33 46.94
N LYS A 2 22.10 -51.43 47.61
CA LYS A 2 21.49 -52.59 46.92
C LYS A 2 20.12 -52.33 46.27
N PHE A 3 19.26 -51.49 46.87
CA PHE A 3 17.95 -51.11 46.29
C PHE A 3 18.06 -50.19 45.05
N LEU A 4 19.13 -49.39 44.96
CA LEU A 4 19.37 -48.52 43.81
C LEU A 4 19.72 -49.33 42.55
N TRP A 5 20.44 -50.45 42.74
CA TRP A 5 20.82 -51.35 41.66
C TRP A 5 19.64 -52.17 41.14
N ILE A 6 18.71 -52.57 42.01
CA ILE A 6 17.50 -53.30 41.59
C ILE A 6 16.57 -52.40 40.78
N LEU A 7 16.38 -51.14 41.20
CA LEU A 7 15.63 -50.14 40.43
C LEU A 7 16.27 -49.84 39.07
N LEU A 8 17.61 -49.77 39.02
CA LEU A 8 18.36 -49.57 37.78
C LEU A 8 18.19 -50.77 36.83
N ILE A 9 18.26 -52.00 37.34
CA ILE A 9 18.08 -53.22 36.55
C ILE A 9 16.63 -53.35 36.06
N CYS A 10 15.64 -53.02 36.89
CA CYS A 10 14.23 -52.99 36.47
C CYS A 10 13.97 -51.90 35.41
N ALA A 11 14.56 -50.72 35.55
CA ALA A 11 14.45 -49.65 34.54
C ALA A 11 15.10 -50.04 33.21
N VAL A 12 16.26 -50.69 33.25
CA VAL A 12 16.93 -51.23 32.07
C VAL A 12 16.12 -52.37 31.46
N ALA A 13 15.53 -53.26 32.26
CA ALA A 13 14.69 -54.37 31.79
C ALA A 13 13.34 -53.89 31.22
N LEU A 14 12.76 -52.79 31.74
CA LEU A 14 11.57 -52.15 31.19
C LEU A 14 11.89 -51.43 29.86
N CYS A 15 13.10 -50.89 29.70
CA CYS A 15 13.58 -50.34 28.42
C CYS A 15 14.07 -51.40 27.42
N LEU A 16 14.46 -52.60 27.89
CA LEU A 16 14.85 -53.74 27.05
C LEU A 16 13.72 -54.74 26.76
N SER A 17 12.55 -54.58 27.40
CA SER A 17 11.37 -55.28 26.91
C SER A 17 11.11 -54.79 25.49
N PRO A 18 10.92 -55.69 24.51
CA PRO A 18 10.56 -55.25 23.17
C PRO A 18 9.25 -54.49 23.32
N LEU A 19 9.31 -53.17 23.15
CA LEU A 19 8.13 -52.37 22.88
C LEU A 19 7.32 -53.18 21.86
N PRO A 20 6.03 -53.46 22.10
CA PRO A 20 5.23 -54.14 21.11
C PRO A 20 5.44 -53.36 19.83
N ALA A 21 5.95 -54.06 18.83
CA ALA A 21 6.20 -53.56 17.49
C ALA A 21 4.89 -52.99 16.95
N ARG A 22 4.57 -51.75 17.33
CA ARG A 22 3.65 -50.91 16.58
C ARG A 22 4.45 -50.53 15.36
N ALA A 23 4.45 -51.45 14.42
CA ALA A 23 4.56 -51.24 12.99
C ALA A 23 5.24 -49.91 12.63
N GLN A 24 6.54 -49.83 12.89
CA GLN A 24 7.38 -49.16 11.92
C GLN A 24 7.49 -50.19 10.80
N GLU A 25 6.51 -50.19 9.89
CA GLU A 25 6.68 -50.86 8.61
C GLU A 25 7.80 -50.06 7.93
N ASP A 26 9.04 -50.51 8.14
CA ASP A 26 10.19 -49.94 7.45
C ASP A 26 9.93 -50.16 5.96
N LEU A 27 9.69 -49.04 5.29
CA LEU A 27 9.38 -48.98 3.87
C LEU A 27 10.42 -49.81 3.12
N THR A 28 9.97 -50.82 2.38
CA THR A 28 10.88 -51.65 1.61
C THR A 28 11.60 -50.80 0.56
N GLU A 29 12.77 -51.25 0.10
CA GLU A 29 13.53 -50.51 -0.91
C GLU A 29 12.70 -50.28 -2.20
N GLU A 30 11.81 -51.21 -2.54
CA GLU A 30 10.89 -51.10 -3.67
C GLU A 30 9.80 -50.05 -3.45
N GLU A 31 9.18 -50.02 -2.27
CA GLU A 31 8.19 -49.01 -1.89
C GLU A 31 8.81 -47.60 -1.81
N ALA A 32 10.04 -47.49 -1.30
CA ALA A 32 10.79 -46.23 -1.26
C ALA A 32 11.07 -45.68 -2.67
N ARG A 33 11.47 -46.56 -3.60
CA ARG A 33 11.69 -46.19 -5.01
C ARG A 33 10.39 -45.79 -5.70
N ALA A 34 9.31 -46.54 -5.49
CA ALA A 34 8.00 -46.23 -6.05
C ALA A 34 7.48 -44.87 -5.58
N LEU A 35 7.67 -44.56 -4.29
CA LEU A 35 7.29 -43.28 -3.72
C LEU A 35 8.12 -42.12 -4.30
N ILE A 36 9.43 -42.31 -4.48
CA ILE A 36 10.31 -41.31 -5.11
C ILE A 36 9.84 -41.02 -6.54
N GLU A 37 9.50 -42.05 -7.30
CA GLU A 37 9.00 -41.88 -8.67
C GLU A 37 7.67 -41.11 -8.68
N GLU A 38 6.72 -41.47 -7.81
CA GLU A 38 5.46 -40.73 -7.66
C GLU A 38 5.71 -39.24 -7.34
N TYR A 39 6.64 -38.94 -6.43
CA TYR A 39 6.97 -37.55 -6.11
C TYR A 39 7.61 -36.81 -7.28
N ASN A 40 8.52 -37.46 -8.01
CA ASN A 40 9.16 -36.88 -9.18
C ASN A 40 8.14 -36.57 -10.28
N GLU A 41 7.18 -37.47 -10.52
CA GLU A 41 6.09 -37.26 -11.47
C GLU A 41 5.21 -36.08 -11.06
N ARG A 42 4.82 -36.02 -9.78
CA ARG A 42 4.04 -34.90 -9.23
C ARG A 42 4.80 -33.57 -9.30
N GLU A 43 6.11 -33.60 -9.03
CA GLU A 43 6.97 -32.41 -9.16
C GLU A 43 7.08 -31.99 -10.63
N ALA A 44 7.23 -32.93 -11.56
CA ALA A 44 7.27 -32.64 -12.99
C ALA A 44 5.95 -32.03 -13.49
N GLU A 45 4.81 -32.55 -13.05
CA GLU A 45 3.49 -31.99 -13.36
C GLU A 45 3.34 -30.57 -12.80
N ALA A 46 3.71 -30.36 -11.53
CA ALA A 46 3.67 -29.04 -10.90
C ALA A 46 4.59 -28.04 -11.62
N ASN A 47 5.79 -28.46 -12.02
CA ASN A 47 6.73 -27.62 -12.76
C ASN A 47 6.19 -27.28 -14.15
N SER A 48 5.58 -28.24 -14.86
CA SER A 48 4.89 -27.98 -16.13
C SER A 48 3.79 -26.94 -15.95
N ARG A 49 2.99 -27.06 -14.88
CA ARG A 49 1.92 -26.11 -14.58
C ARG A 49 2.43 -24.71 -14.25
N ILE A 50 3.56 -24.61 -13.54
CA ILE A 50 4.23 -23.34 -13.25
C ILE A 50 4.73 -22.70 -14.55
N GLU A 51 5.34 -23.47 -15.45
CA GLU A 51 5.79 -22.96 -16.76
C GLU A 51 4.62 -22.48 -17.63
N GLU A 52 3.50 -23.20 -17.63
CA GLU A 52 2.27 -22.80 -18.33
C GLU A 52 1.71 -21.48 -17.81
N LEU A 53 1.67 -21.30 -16.49
CA LEU A 53 1.08 -20.11 -15.85
C LEU A 53 2.03 -18.91 -15.80
N ARG A 54 3.33 -19.13 -15.95
CA ARG A 54 4.36 -18.08 -15.94
C ARG A 54 4.02 -16.89 -16.86
N PRO A 55 3.71 -17.07 -18.15
CA PRO A 55 3.40 -15.95 -19.04
C PRO A 55 2.12 -15.21 -18.61
N GLU A 56 1.13 -15.89 -18.05
CA GLU A 56 -0.10 -15.25 -17.54
C GLU A 56 0.20 -14.36 -16.33
N VAL A 57 1.03 -14.84 -15.40
CA VAL A 57 1.48 -14.06 -14.24
C VAL A 57 2.33 -12.89 -14.68
N GLU A 58 3.24 -13.07 -15.63
CA GLU A 58 4.07 -11.99 -16.19
C GLU A 58 3.21 -10.93 -16.88
N ALA A 59 2.21 -11.32 -17.66
CA ALA A 59 1.27 -10.42 -18.30
C ALA A 59 0.44 -9.63 -17.27
N CYS A 60 -0.11 -10.32 -16.26
CA CYS A 60 -0.86 -9.69 -15.18
C CYS A 60 -0.01 -8.69 -14.38
N MET A 61 1.25 -9.04 -14.09
CA MET A 61 2.17 -8.14 -13.41
C MET A 61 2.55 -6.94 -14.28
N ALA A 62 2.68 -7.12 -15.61
CA ALA A 62 2.94 -6.03 -16.53
C ALA A 62 1.76 -5.05 -16.58
N GLU A 63 0.53 -5.56 -16.62
CA GLU A 63 -0.69 -4.75 -16.55
C GLU A 63 -0.78 -3.97 -15.23
N ALA A 64 -0.50 -4.63 -14.09
CA ALA A 64 -0.46 -3.97 -12.79
C ALA A 64 0.56 -2.82 -12.74
N ARG A 65 1.75 -3.00 -13.33
CA ARG A 65 2.79 -1.95 -13.41
C ARG A 65 2.34 -0.75 -14.25
N GLU A 66 1.61 -1.00 -15.33
CA GLU A 66 1.08 0.05 -16.19
C GLU A 66 -0.02 0.84 -15.46
N LEU A 67 -0.94 0.16 -14.79
CA LEU A 67 -1.96 0.81 -13.98
C LEU A 67 -1.34 1.66 -12.85
N ASP A 68 -0.31 1.15 -12.17
CA ASP A 68 0.44 1.93 -11.16
C ASP A 68 1.10 3.18 -11.77
N ALA A 69 1.61 3.09 -13.00
CA ALA A 69 2.16 4.24 -13.69
C ALA A 69 1.07 5.27 -14.04
N GLN A 70 -0.11 4.83 -14.46
CA GLN A 70 -1.25 5.70 -14.73
C GLN A 70 -1.76 6.39 -13.47
N ILE A 71 -1.88 5.65 -12.35
CA ILE A 71 -2.26 6.21 -11.05
C ILE A 71 -1.30 7.33 -10.65
N ARG A 72 0.02 7.09 -10.70
CA ARG A 72 1.02 8.13 -10.40
C ARG A 72 0.89 9.36 -11.27
N ARG A 73 0.56 9.19 -12.55
CA ARG A 73 0.37 10.29 -13.50
C ARG A 73 -0.86 11.13 -13.15
N LEU A 74 -1.98 10.47 -12.86
CA LEU A 74 -3.22 11.12 -12.45
C LEU A 74 -3.08 11.80 -11.10
N GLU A 75 -2.36 11.19 -10.14
CA GLU A 75 -2.06 11.82 -8.86
C GLU A 75 -1.26 13.12 -9.03
N ALA A 76 -0.27 13.13 -9.92
CA ALA A 76 0.50 14.32 -10.24
C ALA A 76 -0.36 15.40 -10.91
N GLU A 77 -1.24 15.03 -11.84
CA GLU A 77 -2.19 15.95 -12.48
C GLU A 77 -3.19 16.53 -11.47
N ILE A 78 -3.75 15.68 -10.60
CA ILE A 78 -4.64 16.13 -9.52
C ILE A 78 -3.91 17.08 -8.57
N ALA A 79 -2.65 16.82 -8.24
CA ALA A 79 -1.85 17.69 -7.39
C ALA A 79 -1.61 19.07 -8.06
N ASP A 80 -1.26 19.09 -9.34
CA ASP A 80 -1.10 20.33 -10.12
C ASP A 80 -2.41 21.12 -10.22
N LEU A 81 -3.52 20.46 -10.53
CA LEU A 81 -4.84 21.08 -10.58
C LEU A 81 -5.24 21.64 -9.21
N LYS A 82 -5.00 20.92 -8.11
CA LYS A 82 -5.24 21.41 -6.75
C LYS A 82 -4.37 22.62 -6.42
N ALA A 83 -3.10 22.63 -6.83
CA ALA A 83 -2.20 23.77 -6.63
C ALA A 83 -2.68 25.01 -7.39
N LYS A 84 -3.34 24.84 -8.54
CA LYS A 84 -3.90 25.92 -9.37
C LYS A 84 -5.30 26.36 -8.95
N GLN A 85 -5.97 25.66 -8.03
CA GLN A 85 -7.30 26.07 -7.59
C GLN A 85 -7.25 27.37 -6.77
N PRO A 86 -8.18 28.31 -7.02
CA PRO A 86 -8.28 29.52 -6.22
C PRO A 86 -8.62 29.17 -4.77
N LYS A 87 -7.99 29.85 -3.81
CA LYS A 87 -8.36 29.75 -2.41
C LYS A 87 -9.62 30.57 -2.15
N MET A 88 -10.49 30.10 -1.27
CA MET A 88 -11.63 30.90 -0.80
C MET A 88 -11.21 31.69 0.44
N TYR A 89 -11.55 32.97 0.48
CA TYR A 89 -11.31 33.85 1.62
C TYR A 89 -12.59 34.53 2.06
N VAL A 90 -12.85 34.54 3.37
CA VAL A 90 -13.95 35.28 3.96
C VAL A 90 -13.42 36.61 4.48
N VAL A 91 -13.93 37.71 3.92
CA VAL A 91 -13.55 39.08 4.27
C VAL A 91 -13.80 39.35 5.75
N LYS A 92 -12.81 39.95 6.41
CA LYS A 92 -12.86 40.35 7.82
C LYS A 92 -13.06 41.87 7.96
N PRO A 93 -13.53 42.36 9.13
CA PRO A 93 -13.64 43.79 9.38
C PRO A 93 -12.31 44.53 9.18
N GLY A 94 -12.32 45.59 8.37
CA GLY A 94 -11.14 46.43 8.09
C GLY A 94 -10.22 45.92 6.99
N ASP A 95 -10.60 44.84 6.30
CA ASP A 95 -9.89 44.34 5.12
C ASP A 95 -10.01 45.29 3.93
N THR A 96 -8.97 45.25 3.10
CA THR A 96 -8.95 45.87 1.76
C THR A 96 -8.34 44.86 0.80
N LEU A 97 -8.66 44.96 -0.49
CA LEU A 97 -8.07 44.06 -1.49
C LEU A 97 -6.53 44.08 -1.46
N ALA A 98 -5.92 45.24 -1.18
CA ALA A 98 -4.47 45.40 -1.05
C ALA A 98 -3.88 44.70 0.19
N LYS A 99 -4.62 44.67 1.32
CA LYS A 99 -4.20 43.92 2.52
C LYS A 99 -4.30 42.42 2.27
N ILE A 100 -5.40 41.96 1.68
CA ILE A 100 -5.60 40.55 1.32
C ILE A 100 -4.53 40.10 0.31
N ALA A 101 -4.26 40.91 -0.73
CA ALA A 101 -3.20 40.61 -1.69
C ALA A 101 -1.81 40.50 -1.04
N ARG A 102 -1.50 41.33 -0.05
CA ARG A 102 -0.26 41.21 0.72
C ARG A 102 -0.21 39.91 1.55
N GLU A 103 -1.31 39.53 2.17
CA GLU A 103 -1.42 38.30 2.95
C GLU A 103 -1.20 37.05 2.08
N PHE A 104 -1.83 37.00 0.91
CA PHE A 104 -1.80 35.81 0.05
C PHE A 104 -0.62 35.78 -0.93
N TYR A 105 -0.15 36.94 -1.40
CA TYR A 105 0.86 37.03 -2.45
C TYR A 105 2.14 37.75 -2.03
N GLY A 106 2.21 38.25 -0.79
CA GLY A 106 3.33 39.07 -0.31
C GLY A 106 3.38 40.49 -0.91
N ASP A 107 2.47 40.82 -1.83
CA ASP A 107 2.49 42.07 -2.59
C ASP A 107 1.09 42.68 -2.69
N SER A 108 0.94 43.87 -2.12
CA SER A 108 -0.31 44.63 -2.18
C SER A 108 -0.69 45.08 -3.58
N GLY A 109 0.27 45.26 -4.49
CA GLY A 109 0.02 45.67 -5.87
C GLY A 109 -0.80 44.65 -6.67
N LYS A 110 -0.85 43.40 -6.21
CA LYS A 110 -1.60 42.30 -6.83
C LYS A 110 -3.10 42.30 -6.50
N TRP A 111 -3.61 43.32 -5.81
CA TRP A 111 -5.04 43.46 -5.48
C TRP A 111 -5.96 43.37 -6.70
N MET A 112 -5.49 43.82 -7.88
CA MET A 112 -6.27 43.80 -9.12
C MET A 112 -6.61 42.37 -9.56
N ALA A 113 -5.74 41.39 -9.31
CA ALA A 113 -6.01 39.98 -9.65
C ALA A 113 -7.19 39.44 -8.83
N ILE A 114 -7.25 39.78 -7.54
CA ILE A 114 -8.38 39.42 -6.66
C ILE A 114 -9.65 40.11 -7.15
N TYR A 115 -9.59 41.39 -7.50
CA TYR A 115 -10.76 42.10 -8.02
C TYR A 115 -11.30 41.44 -9.30
N GLN A 116 -10.41 41.14 -10.26
CA GLN A 116 -10.80 40.52 -11.52
C GLN A 116 -11.48 39.17 -11.34
N ALA A 117 -10.95 38.32 -10.45
CA ALA A 117 -11.54 37.01 -10.14
C ALA A 117 -12.92 37.10 -9.46
N ASN A 118 -13.27 38.25 -8.88
CA ASN A 118 -14.49 38.44 -8.10
C ASN A 118 -15.42 39.53 -8.64
N LYS A 119 -15.27 39.97 -9.90
CA LYS A 119 -16.11 41.02 -10.51
C LYS A 119 -17.62 40.73 -10.45
N ALA A 120 -18.01 39.45 -10.39
CA ALA A 120 -19.41 39.07 -10.24
C ALA A 120 -20.01 39.46 -8.87
N VAL A 121 -19.18 39.60 -7.84
CA VAL A 121 -19.60 39.86 -6.45
C VAL A 121 -19.17 41.25 -5.98
N ILE A 122 -17.98 41.72 -6.38
CA ILE A 122 -17.46 43.05 -6.05
C ILE A 122 -17.88 44.06 -7.12
N LYS A 123 -18.77 44.98 -6.75
CA LYS A 123 -19.21 46.10 -7.62
C LYS A 123 -18.25 47.29 -7.57
N ASP A 124 -17.72 47.59 -6.39
CA ASP A 124 -16.71 48.65 -6.18
C ASP A 124 -15.49 48.02 -5.49
N PRO A 125 -14.28 48.07 -6.08
CA PRO A 125 -13.07 47.48 -5.51
C PRO A 125 -12.65 48.08 -4.16
N ASN A 126 -13.16 49.27 -3.81
CA ASN A 126 -12.86 49.93 -2.53
C ASN A 126 -13.87 49.56 -1.42
N VAL A 127 -14.94 48.84 -1.74
CA VAL A 127 -15.99 48.47 -0.78
C VAL A 127 -16.03 46.95 -0.62
N LEU A 128 -15.59 46.47 0.54
CA LEU A 128 -15.71 45.07 0.93
C LEU A 128 -16.55 44.96 2.21
N TRP A 129 -17.50 44.02 2.22
CA TRP A 129 -18.30 43.72 3.41
C TRP A 129 -17.75 42.51 4.16
N PRO A 130 -17.63 42.57 5.50
CA PRO A 130 -17.28 41.39 6.30
C PRO A 130 -18.23 40.23 6.05
N GLY A 131 -17.69 39.01 5.97
CA GLY A 131 -18.44 37.79 5.64
C GLY A 131 -18.55 37.51 4.14
N MET A 132 -18.13 38.42 3.26
CA MET A 132 -18.10 38.19 1.82
C MET A 132 -17.05 37.14 1.45
N GLU A 133 -17.43 36.17 0.62
CA GLU A 133 -16.51 35.16 0.10
C GLU A 133 -15.84 35.62 -1.19
N LEU A 134 -14.51 35.62 -1.21
CA LEU A 134 -13.69 35.99 -2.35
C LEU A 134 -12.86 34.81 -2.83
N LYS A 135 -12.82 34.63 -4.15
CA LYS A 135 -11.88 33.75 -4.84
C LYS A 135 -10.52 34.44 -4.92
N ILE A 136 -9.52 33.86 -4.28
CA ILE A 136 -8.13 34.32 -4.34
C ILE A 136 -7.42 33.46 -5.37
N PRO A 137 -7.21 33.94 -6.61
CA PRO A 137 -6.59 33.15 -7.67
C PRO A 137 -5.15 32.79 -7.30
N MET A 138 -4.65 31.67 -7.82
CA MET A 138 -3.22 31.41 -7.79
C MET A 138 -2.53 32.40 -8.74
N MET A 139 -1.38 32.97 -8.32
CA MET A 139 -0.57 33.79 -9.21
C MET A 139 0.37 32.84 -9.97
N GLU A 140 0.35 32.90 -11.31
CA GLU A 140 1.37 32.27 -12.16
C GLU A 140 2.74 32.93 -11.99
#